data_AF-A0A820CV26-F1
#
_entry.id   AF-A0A820CV26-F1
#
_cell.length_a   1.000
_cell.length_b   1.000
_cell.length_c   1.000
_cell.angle_alpha   90.00
_cell.angle_beta   90.00
_cell.angle_gamma   90.00
#
_symmetry.space_group_name_H-M   'P 1'
#
loop_
_entity.id
_entity.type
_entity.pdbx_description
1 polymer ?
#
loop_
_entity_poly.entity_id
_entity_poly.type
_entity_poly.pdbx_seq_one_letter_code
_entity_poly.pdbx_strand_id
1 'polypeptide(L)'
;ETHISFDNVIQPYEIVEYPHLSILTITASIFYLEQFLNETITRLPSLTELKVFYDELRYITQDFTRQTTRRNCANVKRLWINKLVAGSKDYWSYFPLL
;
A
#
# COMPACT_ATOMS: atom_id res chain seq x y z
N GLU A 1 -8.90 11.13 -44.41
CA GLU A 1 -9.06 10.47 -43.08
C GLU A 1 -7.70 10.46 -42.42
N THR A 2 -7.53 11.22 -41.34
CA THR A 2 -6.24 11.39 -40.68
C THR A 2 -6.18 10.41 -39.51
N HIS A 3 -5.37 9.37 -39.65
CA HIS A 3 -5.13 8.37 -38.60
C HIS A 3 -4.22 9.00 -37.54
N ILE A 4 -4.79 9.46 -36.43
CA ILE A 4 -4.02 9.92 -35.27
C ILE A 4 -3.66 8.67 -34.46
N SER A 5 -2.41 8.24 -34.53
CA SER A 5 -1.86 7.25 -33.59
C SER A 5 -1.73 7.94 -32.23
N PHE A 6 -2.56 7.54 -31.28
CA PHE A 6 -2.28 7.81 -29.87
C PHE A 6 -1.19 6.84 -29.45
N ASP A 7 0.05 7.17 -29.79
CA ASP A 7 1.19 6.60 -29.10
C ASP A 7 1.01 6.99 -27.63
N ASN A 8 0.54 6.03 -26.83
CA ASN A 8 0.36 6.18 -25.39
C ASN A 8 1.74 6.44 -24.78
N VAL A 9 2.13 7.71 -24.75
CA VAL A 9 3.26 8.18 -23.95
C VAL A 9 2.83 7.96 -22.50
N ILE A 10 3.20 6.82 -21.93
CA ILE A 10 3.13 6.56 -20.50
C ILE A 10 4.09 7.56 -19.87
N GLN A 11 3.58 8.75 -19.55
CA GLN A 11 4.29 9.68 -18.67
C GLN A 11 4.49 8.92 -17.36
N PRO A 12 5.74 8.67 -16.92
CA PRO A 12 5.96 8.04 -15.64
C PRO A 12 5.41 9.01 -14.58
N TYR A 13 4.31 8.63 -13.93
CA TYR A 13 3.84 9.36 -12.76
C TYR A 13 5.01 9.41 -11.76
N GLU A 14 5.40 10.62 -11.38
CA GLU A 14 6.46 10.81 -10.39
C GLU A 14 6.00 10.17 -9.07
N ILE A 15 6.82 9.27 -8.54
CA ILE A 15 6.52 8.60 -7.28
C ILE A 15 6.66 9.63 -6.16
N VAL A 16 5.59 9.85 -5.40
CA VAL A 16 5.60 10.80 -4.28
C VAL A 16 6.17 10.14 -3.04
N GLU A 17 7.30 10.64 -2.55
CA GLU A 17 7.93 10.11 -1.34
C GLU A 17 7.52 10.91 -0.09
N TYR A 18 7.15 10.19 0.97
CA TYR A 18 6.87 10.76 2.29
C TYR A 18 7.93 10.27 3.29
N PRO A 19 9.14 10.85 3.30
CA PRO A 19 10.29 10.31 4.02
C PRO A 19 10.12 10.32 5.54
N HIS A 20 9.23 11.16 6.07
CA HIS A 20 9.01 11.34 7.50
C HIS A 20 7.65 10.83 7.99
N LEU A 21 6.81 10.28 7.10
CA LEU A 21 5.51 9.75 7.49
C LEU A 21 5.70 8.44 8.26
N SER A 22 5.61 8.51 9.58
CA SER A 22 5.81 7.37 10.48
C SER A 22 4.53 6.67 10.89
N ILE A 23 3.41 7.39 10.85
CA ILE A 23 2.07 6.92 11.24
C ILE A 23 1.11 7.27 10.11
N LEU A 24 0.39 6.26 9.61
CA LEU A 24 -0.66 6.42 8.60
C LEU A 24 -1.97 5.85 9.13
N THR A 25 -3.01 6.70 9.18
CA THR A 25 -4.38 6.27 9.49
C THR A 25 -5.26 6.54 8.29
N ILE A 26 -5.87 5.50 7.72
CA ILE A 26 -6.82 5.61 6.61
C ILE A 26 -8.07 4.83 6.99
N THR A 27 -9.19 5.55 7.18
CA THR A 27 -10.51 4.99 7.48
C THR A 27 -11.60 5.52 6.57
N ALA A 28 -11.23 6.30 5.54
CA ALA A 28 -12.17 7.05 4.71
C ALA A 28 -12.51 6.34 3.40
N SER A 29 -11.51 5.84 2.67
CA SER A 29 -11.71 5.21 1.35
C SER A 29 -10.55 4.28 1.00
N ILE A 30 -10.91 3.15 0.40
CA ILE A 30 -9.99 2.16 -0.14
C ILE A 30 -9.08 2.72 -1.25
N PHE A 31 -9.51 3.74 -1.98
CA PHE A 31 -8.70 4.37 -3.03
C PHE A 31 -7.47 5.10 -2.46
N TYR A 32 -7.64 5.80 -1.33
CA TYR A 32 -6.50 6.41 -0.64
C TYR A 32 -5.57 5.36 -0.06
N LEU A 33 -6.14 4.26 0.45
CA LEU A 33 -5.35 3.14 0.93
C LEU A 33 -4.48 2.56 -0.20
N GLU A 34 -5.06 2.34 -1.39
CA GLU A 34 -4.29 1.90 -2.56
C GLU A 34 -3.21 2.91 -2.94
N GLN A 35 -3.56 4.20 -3.00
CA GLN A 35 -2.63 5.25 -3.40
C GLN A 35 -1.40 5.32 -2.46
N PHE A 36 -1.61 5.21 -1.15
CA PHE A 36 -0.55 5.29 -0.15
C PHE A 36 0.23 3.97 0.00
N LEU A 37 -0.41 2.82 -0.13
CA LEU A 37 0.30 1.56 0.02
C LEU A 37 1.03 1.14 -1.26
N ASN A 38 0.58 1.56 -2.44
CA ASN A 38 1.20 1.17 -3.69
C ASN A 38 2.51 1.92 -3.96
N GLU A 39 3.62 1.19 -3.97
CA GLU A 39 4.97 1.72 -4.16
C GLU A 39 5.20 2.37 -5.53
N THR A 40 4.36 2.05 -6.51
CA THR A 40 4.41 2.67 -7.85
C THR A 40 3.79 4.06 -7.86
N ILE A 41 3.16 4.48 -6.76
CA ILE A 41 2.50 5.79 -6.61
C ILE A 41 3.14 6.58 -5.48
N THR A 42 3.37 5.95 -4.33
CA THR A 42 3.96 6.59 -3.16
C THR A 42 5.05 5.75 -2.51
N ARG A 43 6.02 6.39 -1.85
CA ARG A 43 7.02 5.70 -1.02
C ARG A 43 6.93 6.14 0.43
N LEU A 44 6.84 5.16 1.33
CA LEU A 44 6.69 5.38 2.76
C LEU A 44 7.84 4.75 3.56
N PRO A 45 9.10 5.18 3.36
CA PRO A 45 10.26 4.48 3.91
C PRO A 45 10.29 4.46 5.44
N SER A 46 9.65 5.43 6.09
CA SER A 46 9.60 5.56 7.55
C SER A 46 8.30 5.08 8.18
N LEU A 47 7.39 4.45 7.42
CA LEU A 47 6.12 4.00 7.98
C LEU A 47 6.33 2.88 9.00
N THR A 48 5.97 3.17 10.25
CA THR A 48 6.10 2.24 11.37
C THR A 48 4.76 1.85 11.97
N GLU A 49 3.72 2.66 11.78
CA GLU A 49 2.39 2.40 12.31
C GLU A 49 1.33 2.60 11.23
N LEU A 50 0.51 1.58 10.99
CA LEU A 50 -0.58 1.60 10.03
C LEU A 50 -1.90 1.32 10.76
N LYS A 51 -2.90 2.18 10.54
CA LYS A 51 -4.26 2.00 11.07
C LYS A 51 -5.28 2.02 9.93
N VAL A 52 -5.93 0.88 9.70
CA VAL A 52 -6.78 0.62 8.52
C VAL A 52 -7.85 -0.42 8.84
N PHE A 53 -8.86 -0.55 7.99
CA PHE A 53 -9.79 -1.69 8.08
C PHE A 53 -9.17 -2.95 7.49
N TYR A 54 -9.35 -4.09 8.17
CA TYR A 54 -8.70 -5.34 7.77
C TYR A 54 -9.13 -5.80 6.37
N ASP A 55 -10.41 -5.70 6.03
CA ASP A 55 -10.92 -6.16 4.73
C ASP A 55 -10.36 -5.31 3.58
N GLU A 56 -10.23 -4.00 3.78
CA GLU A 56 -9.66 -3.09 2.78
C GLU A 56 -8.17 -3.39 2.59
N LEU A 57 -7.44 -3.59 3.68
CA LEU A 57 -6.03 -3.97 3.63
C LEU A 57 -5.85 -5.31 2.91
N ARG A 58 -6.65 -6.31 3.26
CA ARG A 58 -6.65 -7.63 2.62
C ARG A 58 -6.96 -7.53 1.13
N TYR A 59 -7.93 -6.70 0.74
CA TYR A 59 -8.29 -6.46 -0.66
C TYR A 59 -7.14 -5.80 -1.43
N ILE A 60 -6.60 -4.69 -0.93
CA ILE A 60 -5.53 -3.93 -1.61
C ILE A 60 -4.25 -4.73 -1.73
N THR A 61 -3.92 -5.51 -0.70
CA THR A 61 -2.74 -6.38 -0.70
C THR A 61 -2.97 -7.72 -1.42
N GLN A 62 -4.17 -7.96 -1.96
CA GLN A 62 -4.56 -9.24 -2.57
C GLN A 62 -4.22 -10.43 -1.66
N ASP A 63 -4.85 -10.48 -0.49
CA ASP A 63 -4.56 -11.49 0.53
C ASP A 63 -3.08 -11.52 0.96
N PHE A 64 -2.44 -10.34 1.03
CA PHE A 64 -1.02 -10.20 1.37
C PHE A 64 -0.05 -10.85 0.36
N THR A 65 -0.42 -10.89 -0.92
CA THR A 65 0.44 -11.42 -2.01
C THR A 65 0.89 -10.34 -3.01
N ARG A 66 0.24 -9.17 -3.04
CA ARG A 66 0.57 -8.08 -3.96
C ARG A 66 1.93 -7.47 -3.61
N GLN A 67 2.91 -7.63 -4.50
CA GLN A 67 4.28 -7.17 -4.23
C GLN A 67 4.41 -5.63 -4.20
N THR A 68 3.62 -4.92 -5.01
CA THR A 68 3.73 -3.45 -5.12
C THR A 68 3.32 -2.72 -3.83
N THR A 69 2.51 -3.35 -2.97
CA THR A 69 2.13 -2.76 -1.68
C THR A 69 3.02 -3.20 -0.52
N ARG A 70 3.90 -4.20 -0.76
CA ARG A 70 4.70 -4.86 0.28
C ARG A 70 5.80 -3.96 0.82
N ARG A 71 6.51 -3.22 -0.03
CA ARG A 71 7.64 -2.38 0.39
C ARG A 71 7.21 -1.27 1.36
N ASN A 72 6.10 -0.60 1.08
CA ASN A 72 5.55 0.43 1.98
C ASN A 72 5.06 -0.16 3.31
N CYS A 73 4.76 -1.46 3.37
CA CYS A 73 4.34 -2.15 4.59
C CYS A 73 5.51 -2.79 5.37
N ALA A 74 6.69 -2.97 4.76
CA ALA A 74 7.77 -3.79 5.30
C ALA A 74 8.34 -3.26 6.64
N ASN A 75 8.22 -1.96 6.89
CA ASN A 75 8.71 -1.31 8.11
C ASN A 75 7.64 -1.13 9.19
N VAL A 76 6.41 -1.60 8.94
CA VAL A 76 5.31 -1.50 9.91
C VAL A 76 5.59 -2.40 11.10
N LYS A 77 5.68 -1.78 12.27
CA LYS A 77 5.89 -2.41 13.59
C LYS A 77 4.62 -2.43 14.43
N ARG A 78 3.59 -1.70 14.00
CA ARG A 78 2.29 -1.66 14.66
C ARG A 78 1.19 -1.57 13.64
N LEU A 79 0.33 -2.58 13.59
CA LEU A 79 -0.84 -2.62 12.71
C LEU A 79 -2.11 -2.60 13.56
N TRP A 80 -2.88 -1.52 13.42
CA TRP A 80 -4.19 -1.39 14.04
C TRP A 80 -5.28 -1.74 13.02
N ILE A 81 -5.97 -2.83 13.27
CA ILE A 81 -7.07 -3.34 12.45
C ILE A 81 -8.31 -3.59 13.31
N ASN A 82 -9.47 -3.50 12.70
CA ASN A 82 -10.77 -3.61 13.38
C ASN A 82 -11.25 -5.06 13.61
N LYS A 83 -10.38 -6.07 13.43
CA LYS A 83 -10.75 -7.49 13.50
C LYS A 83 -9.61 -8.33 14.07
N LEU A 84 -9.94 -9.45 14.70
CA LEU A 84 -8.98 -10.49 15.06
C LEU A 84 -8.54 -11.23 13.81
N VAL A 85 -7.23 -11.46 13.66
CA VAL A 85 -6.64 -12.14 12.50
C VAL A 85 -5.93 -13.40 12.96
N ALA A 86 -6.30 -14.54 12.38
CA ALA A 86 -5.46 -15.72 12.39
C ALA A 86 -4.37 -15.50 11.32
N GLY A 87 -3.16 -15.13 11.74
CA GLY A 87 -2.08 -14.77 10.82
C GLY A 87 -1.73 -15.92 9.86
N SER A 88 -1.82 -15.66 8.56
CA SER A 88 -1.34 -16.58 7.52
C SER A 88 0.18 -16.40 7.30
N LYS A 89 0.83 -17.36 6.64
CA LYS A 89 2.24 -17.22 6.27
C LYS A 89 2.49 -15.96 5.43
N ASP A 90 1.56 -15.64 4.54
CA ASP A 90 1.63 -14.47 3.67
C ASP A 90 1.51 -13.18 4.49
N TYR A 91 0.61 -13.14 5.48
CA TYR A 91 0.48 -12.01 6.41
C TYR A 91 1.80 -11.71 7.13
N TRP A 92 2.45 -12.71 7.71
CA TRP A 92 3.73 -12.53 8.41
C TRP A 92 4.89 -12.17 7.46
N SER A 93 4.87 -12.70 6.24
CA SER A 93 5.80 -12.32 5.17
C SER A 93 5.62 -10.88 4.70
N TYR A 94 4.41 -10.34 4.85
CA TYR A 94 4.03 -8.97 4.49
C TYR A 94 4.45 -7.93 5.53
N PHE A 95 4.36 -8.32 6.80
CA PHE A 95 4.68 -7.49 7.95
C PHE A 95 5.78 -8.14 8.80
N PRO A 96 7.03 -8.21 8.32
CA PRO A 96 8.09 -8.96 8.97
C PRO A 96 8.54 -8.40 10.33
N LEU A 97 8.05 -7.22 10.72
CA LEU A 97 8.38 -6.56 11.99
C LEU A 97 7.20 -6.50 12.99
N LEU A 98 6.08 -7.17 12.69
CA LEU A 98 4.96 -7.39 13.62
C LEU A 98 5.17 -8.67 14.44
#